data_AF-A0A7S3S852-F1
#
_entry.id   AF-A0A7S3S852-F1
#
_cell.length_a   1.000
_cell.length_b   1.000
_cell.length_c   1.000
_cell.angle_alpha   90.00
_cell.angle_beta   90.00
_cell.angle_gamma   90.00
#
_symmetry.space_group_name_H-M   'P 1'
#
loop_
_entity.id
_entity.type
_entity.pdbx_description
1 polymer ?
#
loop_
_entity_poly.entity_id
_entity_poly.type
_entity_poly.pdbx_seq_one_letter_code
_entity_poly.pdbx_strand_id
1 'polypeptide(L)'
;QTPSDYIDEVLSRVKKPYLLQRYKLPEDTEWKDAEEFLTILGEKMGKLAKGGEAQLDTVARIVLYDWQRGRIPYFTPPPEETSSSSSSRKAPAAAASSGDAPEALEDGPAADDKAAVDASAASSSGAGGAEEATAEDV
;
A
#
# COMPACT_ATOMS: atom_id res chain seq x y z
N GLN A 1 5.38 -23.26 -15.27
CA GLN A 1 5.85 -22.22 -14.34
C GLN A 1 5.68 -20.85 -14.97
N THR A 2 4.42 -20.45 -15.08
CA THR A 2 4.05 -19.04 -15.18
C THR A 2 4.09 -18.43 -13.76
N PRO A 3 4.08 -17.10 -13.59
CA PRO A 3 3.84 -16.49 -12.27
C PRO A 3 2.43 -16.79 -11.72
N SER A 4 1.45 -17.13 -12.55
CA SER A 4 0.08 -17.48 -12.15
C SER A 4 0.05 -18.78 -11.33
N ASP A 5 0.87 -19.78 -11.71
CA ASP A 5 0.99 -21.11 -11.07
C ASP A 5 1.27 -21.07 -9.54
N TYR A 6 1.74 -19.93 -9.02
CA TYR A 6 2.13 -19.75 -7.61
C TYR A 6 1.06 -19.03 -6.76
N ILE A 7 -0.03 -18.55 -7.36
CA ILE A 7 -0.99 -17.68 -6.66
C ILE A 7 -1.86 -18.48 -5.69
N ASP A 8 -2.17 -19.75 -5.95
CA ASP A 8 -2.85 -20.65 -5.01
C ASP A 8 -2.09 -20.81 -3.68
N GLU A 9 -0.76 -20.86 -3.71
CA GLU A 9 0.03 -20.88 -2.47
C GLU A 9 -0.10 -19.57 -1.68
N VAL A 10 -0.18 -18.43 -2.37
CA VAL A 10 -0.36 -17.11 -1.73
C VAL A 10 -1.78 -17.01 -1.14
N LEU A 11 -2.81 -17.41 -1.90
CA LEU A 11 -4.20 -17.45 -1.43
C LEU A 11 -4.39 -18.42 -0.26
N SER A 12 -3.66 -19.55 -0.23
CA SER A 12 -3.68 -20.50 0.88
C SER A 12 -3.02 -19.97 2.16
N ARG A 13 -2.02 -19.09 2.03
CA ARG A 13 -1.28 -18.50 3.16
C ARG A 13 -1.88 -17.17 3.66
N VAL A 14 -2.70 -16.49 2.85
CA VAL A 14 -3.23 -15.15 3.13
C VAL A 14 -4.75 -15.20 3.33
N LYS A 15 -5.24 -14.62 4.44
CA LYS A 15 -6.69 -14.52 4.69
C LYS A 15 -7.33 -13.53 3.72
N LYS A 16 -8.41 -13.94 3.03
CA LYS A 16 -9.24 -13.11 2.11
C LYS A 16 -9.37 -11.62 2.52
N PRO A 17 -9.78 -11.23 3.76
CA PRO A 17 -9.92 -9.82 4.14
C PRO A 17 -8.67 -8.94 3.94
N TYR A 18 -7.46 -9.48 4.12
CA TYR A 18 -6.23 -8.70 3.88
C TYR A 18 -6.01 -8.41 2.39
N LEU A 19 -6.41 -9.31 1.49
CA LEU A 19 -6.36 -9.10 0.04
C LEU A 19 -7.41 -8.07 -0.39
N LEU A 20 -8.64 -8.20 0.13
CA LEU A 20 -9.74 -7.26 -0.11
C LEU A 20 -9.34 -5.83 0.28
N GLN A 21 -8.83 -5.65 1.50
CA GLN A 21 -8.33 -4.37 2.01
C GLN A 21 -7.12 -3.85 1.22
N ARG A 22 -6.13 -4.71 0.92
CA ARG A 22 -4.90 -4.34 0.19
C ARG A 22 -5.21 -3.83 -1.22
N TYR A 23 -6.16 -4.44 -1.91
CA TYR A 23 -6.48 -4.18 -3.32
C TYR A 23 -7.75 -3.35 -3.54
N LYS A 24 -8.44 -2.94 -2.46
CA LYS A 24 -9.70 -2.17 -2.51
C LYS A 24 -10.76 -2.88 -3.37
N LEU A 25 -10.89 -4.19 -3.17
CA LEU A 25 -11.99 -4.99 -3.68
C LEU A 25 -13.18 -4.87 -2.70
N PRO A 26 -14.45 -4.85 -3.18
CA PRO A 26 -15.60 -4.87 -2.29
C PRO A 26 -15.61 -6.16 -1.44
N GLU A 27 -16.16 -6.11 -0.23
CA GLU A 27 -16.09 -7.25 0.70
C GLU A 27 -16.91 -8.45 0.21
N ASP A 28 -17.90 -8.19 -0.66
CA ASP A 28 -18.72 -9.16 -1.39
C ASP A 28 -17.97 -9.90 -2.52
N THR A 29 -16.67 -9.62 -2.73
CA THR A 29 -15.88 -10.26 -3.79
C THR A 29 -15.51 -11.69 -3.41
N GLU A 30 -16.27 -12.66 -3.91
CA GLU A 30 -15.92 -14.07 -3.82
C GLU A 30 -15.19 -14.58 -5.07
N TRP A 31 -14.09 -15.27 -4.84
CA TRP A 31 -13.42 -16.15 -5.80
C TRP A 31 -13.25 -17.55 -5.18
N LYS A 32 -13.26 -18.57 -6.05
CA LYS A 32 -13.01 -19.98 -5.76
C LYS A 32 -11.59 -20.36 -6.15
N ASP A 33 -11.10 -19.79 -7.24
CA ASP A 33 -9.84 -20.14 -7.91
C ASP A 33 -8.85 -18.95 -7.94
N ALA A 34 -7.57 -19.23 -8.15
CA ALA A 34 -6.55 -18.22 -8.40
C ALA A 34 -6.79 -17.45 -9.72
N GLU A 35 -7.25 -18.10 -10.78
CA GLU A 35 -7.54 -17.46 -12.07
C GLU A 35 -8.72 -16.48 -11.96
N GLU A 36 -9.78 -16.84 -11.21
CA GLU A 36 -10.89 -15.93 -10.90
C GLU A 36 -10.38 -14.68 -10.14
N PHE A 37 -9.56 -14.87 -9.10
CA PHE A 37 -8.98 -13.75 -8.32
C PHE A 37 -8.12 -12.81 -9.19
N LEU A 38 -7.23 -13.37 -10.00
CA LEU A 38 -6.37 -12.61 -10.91
C LEU A 38 -7.17 -11.87 -11.99
N THR A 39 -8.29 -12.43 -12.44
CA THR A 39 -9.19 -11.80 -13.41
C THR A 39 -9.85 -10.56 -12.81
N ILE A 40 -10.54 -10.71 -11.67
CA ILE A 40 -11.21 -9.61 -10.96
C ILE A 40 -10.22 -8.50 -10.58
N LEU A 41 -9.00 -8.89 -10.16
CA LEU A 41 -7.95 -7.93 -9.82
C LEU A 41 -7.36 -7.23 -11.06
N GLY A 42 -7.27 -7.93 -12.19
CA GLY A 42 -6.84 -7.38 -13.48
C GLY A 42 -7.81 -6.34 -14.03
N GLU A 43 -9.12 -6.62 -13.97
CA GLU A 43 -10.19 -5.67 -14.27
C GLU A 43 -10.07 -4.42 -13.39
N LYS A 44 -10.03 -4.61 -12.06
CA LYS A 44 -9.89 -3.53 -11.06
C LYS A 44 -8.63 -2.67 -11.29
N MET A 45 -7.52 -3.26 -11.73
CA MET A 45 -6.25 -2.55 -11.98
C MET A 45 -6.13 -1.97 -13.41
N GLY A 46 -7.11 -2.17 -14.29
CA GLY A 46 -7.02 -1.76 -15.69
C GLY A 46 -5.90 -2.48 -16.45
N LYS A 47 -5.57 -3.73 -16.09
CA LYS A 47 -4.55 -4.57 -16.74
C LYS A 47 -5.17 -5.57 -17.70
N LEU A 48 -6.01 -5.04 -18.57
CA LEU A 48 -6.70 -5.75 -19.64
C LEU A 48 -5.79 -5.79 -20.88
N ALA A 49 -5.81 -6.91 -21.60
CA ALA A 49 -5.16 -7.08 -22.89
C ALA A 49 -5.94 -6.39 -24.02
N LYS A 50 -5.41 -6.43 -25.25
CA LYS A 50 -6.07 -5.94 -26.47
C LYS A 50 -7.23 -6.85 -26.90
N GLY A 51 -8.29 -6.81 -26.10
CA GLY A 51 -9.48 -7.69 -26.20
C GLY A 51 -10.42 -7.56 -24.99
N GLY A 52 -9.95 -7.00 -23.87
CA GLY A 52 -10.72 -6.83 -22.63
C GLY A 52 -10.41 -7.88 -21.55
N GLU A 53 -9.74 -8.96 -21.90
CA GLU A 53 -9.35 -10.05 -20.99
C GLU A 53 -8.24 -9.61 -20.02
N ALA A 54 -8.26 -10.07 -18.76
CA ALA A 54 -7.25 -9.73 -17.77
C ALA A 54 -5.89 -10.40 -18.06
N GLN A 55 -4.80 -9.64 -18.03
CA GLN A 55 -3.44 -10.15 -18.27
C GLN A 55 -2.88 -10.85 -17.02
N LEU A 56 -3.31 -12.11 -16.80
CA LEU A 56 -3.02 -12.91 -15.59
C LEU A 56 -1.54 -12.83 -15.15
N ASP A 57 -0.57 -13.08 -16.04
CA ASP A 57 0.86 -13.04 -15.71
C ASP A 57 1.35 -11.71 -15.12
N THR A 58 0.75 -10.60 -15.55
CA THR A 58 1.12 -9.26 -15.09
C THR A 58 0.50 -8.97 -13.73
N VAL A 59 -0.75 -9.40 -13.50
CA VAL A 59 -1.41 -9.29 -12.21
C VAL A 59 -0.74 -10.19 -11.18
N ALA A 60 -0.45 -11.45 -11.53
CA ALA A 60 0.23 -12.42 -10.66
C ALA A 60 1.60 -11.92 -10.20
N ARG A 61 2.40 -11.33 -11.10
CA ARG A 61 3.67 -10.69 -10.74
C ARG A 61 3.49 -9.54 -9.74
N ILE A 62 2.45 -8.71 -9.88
CA ILE A 62 2.16 -7.63 -8.92
C ILE A 62 1.79 -8.20 -7.54
N VAL A 63 0.96 -9.25 -7.49
CA VAL A 63 0.56 -9.92 -6.24
C VAL A 63 1.76 -10.56 -5.54
N LEU A 64 2.59 -11.32 -6.27
CA LEU A 64 3.82 -11.92 -5.75
C LEU A 64 4.79 -10.86 -5.21
N TYR A 65 4.97 -9.75 -5.93
CA TYR A 65 5.84 -8.65 -5.51
C TYR A 65 5.33 -7.85 -4.30
N ASP A 66 4.03 -7.82 -4.05
CA ASP A 66 3.44 -7.26 -2.83
C ASP A 66 3.56 -8.22 -1.64
N TRP A 67 3.32 -9.52 -1.87
CA TRP A 67 3.46 -10.57 -0.85
C TRP A 67 4.90 -10.69 -0.36
N GLN A 68 5.88 -10.80 -1.27
CA GLN A 68 7.30 -10.87 -0.94
C GLN A 68 7.84 -9.62 -0.23
N ARG A 69 7.19 -8.46 -0.41
CA ARG A 69 7.53 -7.20 0.30
C ARG A 69 6.79 -7.01 1.62
N GLY A 70 6.02 -8.00 2.09
CA GLY A 70 5.24 -7.90 3.33
C GLY A 70 4.10 -6.87 3.30
N ARG A 71 3.73 -6.36 2.11
CA ARG A 71 2.56 -5.46 1.96
C ARG A 71 1.23 -6.18 2.16
N ILE A 72 1.25 -7.50 2.03
CA ILE A 72 0.15 -8.40 2.37
C ILE A 72 0.55 -9.11 3.68
N PRO A 73 -0.09 -8.80 4.81
CA PRO A 73 0.15 -9.51 6.06
C PRO A 73 -0.21 -11.00 5.93
N TYR A 74 0.74 -11.87 6.24
CA TYR A 74 0.52 -13.29 6.43
C TYR A 74 1.19 -13.73 7.73
N PHE A 75 0.71 -14.84 8.31
CA PHE A 75 1.27 -15.42 9.52
C PHE A 75 1.36 -16.93 9.34
N THR A 76 2.59 -17.43 9.31
CA THR A 76 2.85 -18.87 9.45
C THR A 76 2.96 -19.16 10.95
N PRO A 77 2.12 -20.04 11.52
CA PRO A 77 2.32 -20.46 12.90
C PRO A 77 3.69 -21.14 13.04
N PRO A 78 4.37 -21.01 14.20
CA PRO A 78 5.54 -21.83 14.47
C PRO A 78 5.12 -23.32 14.41
N PRO A 79 6.01 -24.23 13.99
CA PRO A 79 5.72 -25.66 14.04
C PRO A 79 5.43 -26.06 15.49
N GLU A 80 4.24 -26.61 15.74
CA GLU A 80 3.83 -27.00 17.09
C GLU A 80 4.71 -28.17 17.57
N GLU A 81 5.59 -27.91 18.53
CA GLU A 81 6.23 -28.99 19.30
C GLU A 81 5.13 -29.84 19.93
N THR A 82 5.20 -31.16 19.74
CA THR A 82 4.08 -32.10 19.94
C THR A 82 3.75 -32.40 21.40
N SER A 83 3.44 -31.35 22.16
CA SER A 83 2.94 -31.38 23.53
C SER A 83 1.42 -31.60 23.54
N SER A 84 1.02 -32.87 23.60
CA SER A 84 -0.39 -33.27 23.59
C SER A 84 -1.16 -32.72 24.80
N SER A 85 -2.05 -31.74 24.57
CA SER A 85 -3.25 -31.56 25.39
C SER A 85 -4.33 -30.75 24.68
N SER A 86 -5.53 -31.33 24.59
CA SER A 86 -6.73 -30.63 24.14
C SER A 86 -7.27 -29.70 25.23
N SER A 87 -7.48 -28.42 24.92
CA SER A 87 -8.65 -27.66 25.40
C SER A 87 -8.77 -26.27 24.77
N SER A 88 -9.95 -25.96 24.24
CA SER A 88 -10.37 -24.59 23.95
C SER A 88 -10.30 -23.71 25.20
N ARG A 89 -9.66 -22.53 25.12
CA ARG A 89 -9.89 -21.43 26.06
C ARG A 89 -9.62 -20.04 25.47
N LYS A 90 -10.67 -19.53 24.81
CA LYS A 90 -11.11 -18.13 24.71
C LYS A 90 -10.23 -17.09 25.48
N ALA A 91 -9.69 -16.11 24.75
CA ALA A 91 -8.95 -14.98 25.31
C ALA A 91 -9.82 -14.06 26.20
N PRO A 92 -9.25 -13.48 27.27
CA PRO A 92 -9.73 -12.26 27.92
C PRO A 92 -8.89 -11.03 27.51
N ALA A 93 -9.40 -9.82 27.79
CA ALA A 93 -8.72 -8.56 27.54
C ALA A 93 -8.45 -7.77 28.84
N ALA A 94 -7.59 -6.75 28.74
CA ALA A 94 -7.50 -5.54 29.58
C ALA A 94 -7.09 -5.64 31.08
N ALA A 95 -5.85 -5.21 31.34
CA ALA A 95 -5.39 -4.38 32.48
C ALA A 95 -4.08 -3.68 32.00
N ALA A 96 -3.84 -2.37 32.12
CA ALA A 96 -3.89 -1.43 33.26
C ALA A 96 -2.76 -1.71 34.29
N SER A 97 -1.96 -0.74 34.77
CA SER A 97 -1.92 0.73 34.58
C SER A 97 -0.52 1.33 34.95
N SER A 98 -0.44 2.66 35.08
CA SER A 98 0.68 3.49 35.64
C SER A 98 1.87 3.76 34.70
N GLY A 99 2.46 4.97 34.65
CA GLY A 99 2.11 6.29 35.22
C GLY A 99 2.67 7.41 34.30
N ASP A 100 2.00 8.55 34.14
CA ASP A 100 2.08 9.77 34.98
C ASP A 100 3.31 10.66 34.66
N ALA A 101 3.12 11.98 34.53
CA ALA A 101 4.10 12.94 33.97
C ALA A 101 4.27 14.18 34.87
N PRO A 102 5.37 14.97 34.75
CA PRO A 102 5.23 16.31 34.13
C PRO A 102 6.53 16.88 33.46
N GLU A 103 6.45 18.15 33.00
CA GLU A 103 7.51 18.96 32.36
C GLU A 103 8.33 19.85 33.34
N ALA A 104 9.58 20.20 32.96
CA ALA A 104 10.37 21.44 33.24
C ALA A 104 11.71 21.36 32.43
N LEU A 105 12.34 22.38 31.80
CA LEU A 105 12.65 23.81 32.14
C LEU A 105 13.71 23.94 33.27
N GLU A 106 14.78 24.77 33.28
CA GLU A 106 15.44 25.80 32.41
C GLU A 106 16.90 26.03 32.99
N ASP A 107 17.94 26.67 32.39
CA ASP A 107 18.34 27.04 31.02
C ASP A 107 19.86 27.49 30.97
N GLY A 108 20.50 27.46 29.79
CA GLY A 108 21.48 28.49 29.33
C GLY A 108 22.98 28.38 29.70
N PRO A 109 23.85 29.31 29.23
CA PRO A 109 23.69 30.32 28.16
C PRO A 109 24.93 30.54 27.22
N ALA A 110 24.82 31.49 26.26
CA ALA A 110 25.91 32.26 25.59
C ALA A 110 26.86 31.56 24.57
N ALA A 111 27.40 32.20 23.52
CA ALA A 111 27.12 33.50 22.87
C ALA A 111 27.71 33.58 21.42
N ASP A 112 27.21 34.54 20.63
CA ASP A 112 27.69 35.27 19.42
C ASP A 112 28.83 34.67 18.55
N ASP A 113 28.77 34.66 17.20
CA ASP A 113 28.69 35.77 16.21
C ASP A 113 28.50 35.13 14.78
N LYS A 114 28.14 35.73 13.61
CA LYS A 114 28.04 37.14 13.14
C LYS A 114 27.03 37.32 11.97
N ALA A 115 26.70 38.60 11.71
CA ALA A 115 26.04 39.24 10.55
C ALA A 115 26.66 38.97 9.14
N ALA A 116 26.04 39.29 7.98
CA ALA A 116 24.64 39.62 7.57
C ALA A 116 24.58 39.82 6.02
N VAL A 117 23.59 40.60 5.53
CA VAL A 117 23.21 41.00 4.14
C VAL A 117 22.59 39.86 3.31
N ASP A 118 21.31 39.88 2.92
CA ASP A 118 20.42 40.90 2.31
C ASP A 118 20.60 41.06 0.80
N ALA A 119 19.55 40.66 0.07
CA ALA A 119 19.28 41.00 -1.33
C ALA A 119 17.79 40.76 -1.61
N SER A 120 17.04 41.85 -1.77
CA SER A 120 15.58 41.84 -2.02
C SER A 120 15.23 41.81 -3.52
N ALA A 121 13.93 41.78 -3.83
CA ALA A 121 13.29 41.89 -5.14
C ALA A 121 13.36 40.63 -6.05
N ALA A 122 12.41 40.37 -6.96
CA ALA A 122 11.18 41.12 -7.30
C ALA A 122 10.03 40.18 -7.75
N SER A 123 8.80 40.71 -7.76
CA SER A 123 7.62 40.01 -8.28
C SER A 123 7.34 40.32 -9.76
N SER A 124 7.09 39.29 -10.55
CA SER A 124 6.21 39.32 -11.74
C SER A 124 5.63 37.90 -11.92
N SER A 125 4.33 37.65 -12.09
CA SER A 125 3.27 38.36 -12.82
C SER A 125 3.50 38.34 -14.33
N GLY A 126 3.08 37.24 -14.97
CA GLY A 126 3.06 37.06 -16.41
C GLY A 126 1.65 36.69 -16.88
N ALA A 127 1.00 37.60 -17.60
CA ALA A 127 -0.33 37.42 -18.17
C ALA A 127 -0.41 38.14 -19.53
N GLY A 128 -1.15 37.55 -20.48
CA GLY A 128 -1.37 38.12 -21.81
C GLY A 128 -0.47 37.51 -22.90
N GLY A 129 -1.02 37.42 -24.12
CA GLY A 129 -0.38 36.84 -25.30
C GLY A 129 -1.39 36.10 -26.17
N ALA A 130 -1.92 36.78 -27.19
CA ALA A 130 -2.88 36.22 -28.15
C ALA A 130 -2.56 36.73 -29.56
N GLU A 131 -2.58 35.81 -30.52
CA GLU A 131 -2.59 35.94 -31.99
C GLU A 131 -3.07 34.53 -32.44
N GLU A 132 -4.11 34.31 -33.26
CA GLU A 132 -4.53 34.95 -34.51
C GLU A 132 -3.47 34.90 -35.61
N ALA A 133 -3.68 34.01 -36.58
CA ALA A 133 -2.97 33.95 -37.84
C ALA A 133 -3.93 33.44 -38.93
N THR A 134 -3.89 34.04 -40.12
CA THR A 134 -4.79 33.75 -41.25
C THR A 134 -4.02 33.58 -42.56
N ALA A 135 -4.38 32.55 -43.31
CA ALA A 135 -4.09 32.25 -44.73
C ALA A 135 -4.92 30.97 -45.08
N GLU A 136 -5.66 30.79 -46.19
CA GLU A 136 -5.37 30.99 -47.63
C GLU A 136 -4.09 30.29 -48.12
N ASP A 137 -4.00 29.71 -49.32
CA ASP A 137 -4.96 29.13 -50.29
C ASP A 137 -4.09 28.46 -51.39
N VAL A 138 -4.36 27.19 -51.77
CA VAL A 138 -3.93 26.51 -53.03
C VAL A 138 -4.49 25.09 -53.14
#